data_AF-A0A7S4BXE4-F1
#
_entry.id   AF-A0A7S4BXE4-F1
#
_cell.length_a   1.000
_cell.length_b   1.000
_cell.length_c   1.000
_cell.angle_alpha   90.00
_cell.angle_beta   90.00
_cell.angle_gamma   90.00
#
_symmetry.space_group_name_H-M   'P 1'
#
loop_
_entity.id
_entity.type
_entity.pdbx_description
1 polymer ?
#
loop_
_entity_poly.entity_id
_entity_poly.type
_entity_poly.pdbx_seq_one_letter_code
_entity_poly.pdbx_strand_id
1 'polypeptide(L)'
;MAQVIERHAASLRDPSAVETPLPLHAVRRVANARTATYAAFNTASNDLEVAVADMGVVAETTPEYVARHEKALRSAPICVADANLPPQTLQWLCRYARSGGGGGGAGGGDGGGGGGGDGGGEGTGSHDKSGGMASALPIWLEPVSVPKARAACVALGGRLDGVTVTSPNEDEVLAMAAAVRELRPELAHEQQSDVASPGTTTTGTAEEEGSERQSEAEAQDSWEASTVRAVRAAAATLVKAGVRHVLVTRGAA
;
A
#
# COMPACT_ATOMS: atom_id res chain seq x y z
N MET A 1 -26.85 0.43 20.37
CA MET A 1 -25.76 0.41 19.37
C MET A 1 -25.16 1.79 19.13
N ALA A 2 -25.96 2.83 18.82
CA ALA A 2 -25.47 4.21 18.64
C ALA A 2 -24.62 4.74 19.81
N GLN A 3 -25.06 4.54 21.06
CA GLN A 3 -24.30 4.96 22.25
C GLN A 3 -22.93 4.26 22.40
N VAL A 4 -22.80 3.02 21.92
CA VAL A 4 -21.53 2.28 21.95
C VAL A 4 -20.57 2.84 20.90
N ILE A 5 -21.08 3.14 19.70
CA ILE A 5 -20.32 3.75 18.60
C ILE A 5 -19.83 5.14 19.02
N GLU A 6 -20.69 5.96 19.63
CA GLU A 6 -20.31 7.29 20.11
C GLU A 6 -19.26 7.24 21.23
N ARG A 7 -19.37 6.27 22.15
CA ARG A 7 -18.37 6.05 23.21
C ARG A 7 -17.02 5.62 22.64
N HIS A 8 -16.99 4.71 21.67
CA HIS A 8 -15.75 4.32 20.98
C HIS A 8 -15.14 5.48 20.17
N ALA A 9 -15.96 6.25 19.45
CA ALA A 9 -15.48 7.44 18.76
C ALA A 9 -14.90 8.49 19.73
N ALA A 10 -15.43 8.57 20.95
CA ALA A 10 -14.90 9.42 22.01
C ALA A 10 -13.57 8.91 22.57
N SER A 11 -13.38 7.60 22.76
CA SER A 11 -12.13 7.05 23.27
C SER A 11 -10.96 7.23 22.30
N LEU A 12 -11.19 7.20 20.99
CA LEU A 12 -10.17 7.54 19.97
C LEU A 12 -9.66 8.99 20.09
N ARG A 13 -10.39 9.86 20.79
CA ARG A 13 -10.02 11.26 21.01
C ARG A 13 -9.30 11.49 22.34
N ASP A 14 -9.23 10.47 23.20
CA ASP A 14 -8.65 10.55 24.52
C ASP A 14 -7.19 10.04 24.50
N PRO A 15 -6.19 10.93 24.55
CA PRO A 15 -4.79 10.53 24.56
C PRO A 15 -4.40 9.75 25.82
N SER A 16 -5.22 9.76 26.88
CA SER A 16 -5.01 8.95 28.09
C SER A 16 -5.51 7.51 27.95
N ALA A 17 -6.28 7.19 26.90
CA ALA A 17 -6.82 5.86 26.64
C ALA A 17 -5.83 4.91 25.93
N VAL A 18 -4.61 5.35 25.63
CA VAL A 18 -3.61 4.56 24.88
C VAL A 18 -2.30 4.51 25.66
N GLU A 19 -1.78 3.30 25.89
CA GLU A 19 -0.58 3.01 26.68
C GLU A 19 0.70 3.63 26.08
N THR A 20 0.71 3.88 24.76
CA THR A 20 1.71 4.69 24.04
C THR A 20 1.00 5.66 23.08
N PRO A 21 0.83 6.94 23.44
CA PRO A 21 0.06 7.87 22.60
C PRO A 21 0.83 8.21 21.33
N LEU A 22 0.31 7.73 20.19
CA LEU A 22 0.74 8.20 18.87
C LEU A 22 0.42 9.70 18.73
N PRO A 23 1.29 10.51 18.10
CA PRO A 23 1.00 11.92 17.89
C PRO A 23 -0.19 12.11 16.94
N LEU A 24 -1.32 12.62 17.47
CA LEU A 24 -2.57 12.77 16.72
C LEU A 24 -2.72 14.12 16.00
N HIS A 25 -1.69 14.96 15.96
CA HIS A 25 -1.78 16.34 15.41
C HIS A 25 -2.12 16.38 13.90
N ALA A 26 -1.83 15.31 13.16
CA ALA A 26 -2.16 15.18 11.74
C ALA A 26 -3.52 14.48 11.50
N VAL A 27 -4.19 14.02 12.56
CA VAL A 27 -5.51 13.38 12.44
C VAL A 27 -6.57 14.44 12.19
N ARG A 28 -7.16 14.42 10.99
CA ARG A 28 -8.20 15.35 10.58
C ARG A 28 -9.44 15.14 11.45
N ARG A 29 -9.97 16.23 12.00
CA ARG A 29 -11.31 16.26 12.60
C ARG A 29 -12.25 16.98 11.66
N VAL A 30 -13.34 16.32 11.28
CA VAL A 30 -14.31 16.85 10.32
C VAL A 30 -15.61 17.11 11.06
N ALA A 31 -16.04 18.38 11.06
CA ALA A 31 -17.29 18.77 11.69
C ALA A 31 -18.47 18.05 11.00
N ASN A 32 -19.42 17.56 11.80
CA ASN A 32 -20.63 16.88 11.33
C ASN A 32 -20.40 15.57 10.54
N ALA A 33 -19.18 15.03 10.52
CA ALA A 33 -18.90 13.70 9.98
C ALA A 33 -18.94 12.64 11.09
N ARG A 34 -19.30 11.41 10.72
CA ARG A 34 -19.28 10.25 11.63
C ARG A 34 -17.92 9.57 11.53
N THR A 35 -17.34 9.20 12.68
CA THR A 35 -16.13 8.37 12.70
C THR A 35 -16.38 7.05 11.98
N ALA A 36 -15.40 6.61 11.20
CA ALA A 36 -15.47 5.35 10.47
C ALA A 36 -15.80 4.19 11.42
N THR A 37 -16.82 3.42 11.10
CA THR A 37 -17.32 2.34 11.96
C THR A 37 -17.50 1.06 11.15
N TYR A 38 -16.98 -0.04 11.68
CA TYR A 38 -17.18 -1.38 11.14
C TYR A 38 -17.86 -2.23 12.21
N ALA A 39 -19.02 -2.77 11.88
CA ALA A 39 -19.76 -3.71 12.73
C ALA A 39 -19.85 -5.05 12.02
N ALA A 40 -19.18 -6.06 12.57
CA ALA A 40 -19.26 -7.44 12.12
C ALA A 40 -20.13 -8.26 13.07
N PHE A 41 -20.96 -9.12 12.48
CA PHE A 41 -21.73 -10.13 13.17
C PHE A 41 -21.18 -11.47 12.73
N ASN A 42 -20.68 -12.22 13.69
CA ASN A 42 -20.10 -13.51 13.46
C ASN A 42 -21.05 -14.60 13.94
N THR A 43 -20.98 -15.75 13.30
CA THR A 43 -21.64 -16.98 13.75
C THR A 43 -21.03 -17.44 15.08
N ALA A 44 -21.65 -18.45 15.71
CA ALA A 44 -21.08 -19.09 16.90
C ALA A 44 -19.72 -19.75 16.64
N SER A 45 -19.41 -20.07 15.37
CA SER A 45 -18.12 -20.60 14.93
C SER A 45 -17.08 -19.52 14.65
N ASN A 46 -17.39 -18.24 14.90
CA ASN A 46 -16.61 -17.04 14.56
C ASN A 46 -16.50 -16.73 13.06
N ASP A 47 -17.27 -17.41 12.20
CA ASP A 47 -17.35 -17.06 10.78
C ASP A 47 -18.10 -15.74 10.61
N LEU A 48 -17.64 -14.87 9.73
CA LEU A 48 -18.34 -13.61 9.44
C LEU A 48 -19.67 -13.91 8.71
N GLU A 49 -20.79 -13.56 9.33
CA GLU A 49 -22.12 -13.71 8.74
C GLU A 49 -22.54 -12.44 7.99
N VAL A 50 -22.41 -11.28 8.64
CA VAL A 50 -22.73 -9.99 8.03
C VAL A 50 -21.84 -8.89 8.58
N ALA A 51 -21.47 -7.95 7.71
CA ALA A 51 -20.73 -6.76 8.10
C ALA A 51 -21.40 -5.49 7.57
N VAL A 52 -21.43 -4.46 8.40
CA VAL A 52 -21.84 -3.10 8.03
C VAL A 52 -20.64 -2.19 8.21
N ALA A 53 -20.22 -1.55 7.11
CA ALA A 53 -19.09 -0.64 7.08
C ALA A 53 -19.54 0.77 6.72
N ASP A 54 -19.43 1.69 7.67
CA ASP A 54 -19.62 3.13 7.46
C ASP A 54 -18.27 3.82 7.46
N MET A 55 -17.66 3.92 6.27
CA MET A 55 -16.30 4.42 6.08
C MET A 55 -16.27 5.80 5.40
N GLY A 56 -17.41 6.50 5.34
CA GLY A 56 -17.56 7.71 4.52
C GLY A 56 -16.57 8.83 4.85
N VAL A 57 -16.18 8.97 6.12
CA VAL A 57 -15.21 9.99 6.56
C VAL A 57 -13.81 9.81 5.97
N VAL A 58 -13.46 8.63 5.46
CA VAL A 58 -12.16 8.40 4.79
C VAL A 58 -12.03 9.24 3.52
N ALA A 59 -13.15 9.60 2.87
CA ALA A 59 -13.17 10.50 1.72
C ALA A 59 -12.58 11.88 2.03
N GLU A 60 -12.52 12.27 3.31
CA GLU A 60 -11.99 13.55 3.78
C GLU A 60 -10.46 13.59 3.87
N THR A 61 -9.79 12.45 3.69
CA THR A 61 -8.33 12.35 3.53
C THR A 61 -7.97 12.75 2.10
N THR A 62 -8.19 14.02 1.76
CA THR A 62 -7.99 14.56 0.40
C THR A 62 -6.51 14.84 0.11
N PRO A 63 -6.11 14.96 -1.17
CA PRO A 63 -4.75 15.39 -1.53
C PRO A 63 -4.34 16.69 -0.84
N GLU A 64 -5.25 17.68 -0.79
CA GLU A 64 -5.00 19.00 -0.21
C GLU A 64 -4.78 18.91 1.30
N TYR A 65 -5.44 17.98 1.98
CA TYR A 65 -5.22 17.76 3.40
C TYR A 65 -3.85 17.12 3.64
N VAL A 66 -3.54 16.05 2.91
CA VAL A 66 -2.25 15.35 3.04
C VAL A 66 -1.08 16.28 2.72
N ALA A 67 -1.22 17.15 1.70
CA ALA A 67 -0.21 18.15 1.33
C ALA A 67 0.13 19.15 2.45
N ARG A 68 -0.79 19.44 3.39
CA ARG A 68 -0.48 20.32 4.55
C ARG A 68 0.56 19.72 5.49
N HIS A 69 0.77 18.42 5.40
CA HIS A 69 1.74 17.68 6.21
C HIS A 69 3.03 17.37 5.44
N GLU A 70 3.35 18.15 4.40
CA GLU A 70 4.54 17.99 3.56
C GLU A 70 5.84 17.86 4.36
N LYS A 71 6.01 18.64 5.44
CA LYS A 71 7.20 18.54 6.30
C LYS A 71 7.36 17.13 6.88
N ALA A 72 6.26 16.53 7.35
CA ALA A 72 6.27 15.17 7.89
C ALA A 72 6.56 14.15 6.79
N LEU A 73 5.91 14.29 5.62
CA LEU A 73 6.15 13.42 4.46
C LEU A 73 7.60 13.49 3.98
N ARG A 74 8.20 14.67 3.93
CA ARG A 74 9.57 14.90 3.47
C ARG A 74 10.61 14.30 4.42
N SER A 75 10.37 14.37 5.73
CA SER A 75 11.28 13.82 6.74
C SER A 75 11.05 12.35 7.04
N ALA A 76 9.93 11.77 6.56
CA ALA A 76 9.58 10.40 6.86
C ALA A 76 10.52 9.42 6.14
N PRO A 77 11.06 8.41 6.84
CA PRO A 77 11.85 7.36 6.19
C PRO A 77 10.99 6.45 5.31
N ILE A 78 9.70 6.37 5.61
CA ILE A 78 8.69 5.62 4.85
C ILE A 78 7.30 6.20 5.15
N CYS A 79 6.42 6.18 4.17
CA CYS A 79 5.00 6.47 4.34
C CYS A 79 4.20 5.18 4.13
N VAL A 80 3.49 4.75 5.17
CA VAL A 80 2.55 3.64 5.09
C VAL A 80 1.18 4.22 4.72
N ALA A 81 0.62 3.74 3.62
CA ALA A 81 -0.68 4.15 3.11
C ALA A 81 -1.52 2.90 2.85
N ASP A 82 -2.75 2.88 3.32
CA ASP A 82 -3.66 1.79 3.02
C ASP A 82 -4.48 2.09 1.75
N ALA A 83 -5.11 1.06 1.18
CA ALA A 83 -6.01 1.20 0.04
C ALA A 83 -7.41 1.69 0.43
N ASN A 84 -7.61 2.18 1.67
CA ASN A 84 -8.81 2.94 2.01
C ASN A 84 -8.71 4.39 1.50
N LEU A 85 -7.50 4.89 1.22
CA LEU A 85 -7.31 6.24 0.69
C LEU A 85 -8.17 6.48 -0.57
N PRO A 86 -8.75 7.69 -0.71
CA PRO A 86 -9.41 8.07 -1.96
C PRO A 86 -8.46 7.92 -3.15
N PRO A 87 -8.96 7.49 -4.33
CA PRO A 87 -8.13 7.28 -5.52
C PRO A 87 -7.24 8.48 -5.87
N GLN A 88 -7.78 9.69 -5.75
CA GLN A 88 -7.07 10.94 -6.05
C GLN A 88 -5.94 11.20 -5.05
N THR A 89 -6.14 10.84 -3.78
CA THR A 89 -5.12 10.97 -2.72
C THR A 89 -4.00 9.97 -2.94
N LEU A 90 -4.31 8.71 -3.26
CA LEU A 90 -3.30 7.71 -3.58
C LEU A 90 -2.47 8.11 -4.81
N GLN A 91 -3.12 8.60 -5.87
CA GLN A 91 -2.44 9.14 -7.06
C GLN A 91 -1.54 10.33 -6.73
N TRP A 92 -2.01 11.26 -5.89
CA TRP A 92 -1.21 12.40 -5.45
C TRP A 92 0.01 11.94 -4.65
N LEU A 93 -0.17 11.04 -3.69
CA LEU A 93 0.90 10.53 -2.84
C LEU A 93 1.98 9.81 -3.66
N CYS A 94 1.59 8.95 -4.60
CA CYS A 94 2.53 8.27 -5.50
C CYS A 94 3.27 9.23 -6.43
N ARG A 95 2.62 10.32 -6.90
CA ARG A 95 3.31 11.38 -7.67
C ARG A 95 4.31 12.16 -6.80
N TYR A 96 3.90 12.53 -5.59
CA TYR A 96 4.75 13.25 -4.63
C TYR A 96 6.00 12.44 -4.25
N ALA A 97 5.84 11.13 -4.01
CA ALA A 97 6.95 10.23 -3.73
C ALA A 97 7.97 10.19 -4.88
N ARG A 98 7.50 10.08 -6.13
CA ARG A 98 8.37 10.05 -7.32
C ARG A 98 9.14 11.36 -7.55
N SER A 99 8.55 12.51 -7.22
CA SER A 99 9.18 13.82 -7.45
C SER A 99 10.20 14.23 -6.37
N GLY A 100 10.53 13.34 -5.42
CA GLY A 100 11.46 13.68 -4.32
C GLY A 100 10.89 14.72 -3.36
N GLY A 101 9.56 14.84 -3.29
CA GLY A 101 8.87 15.88 -2.54
C GLY A 101 9.04 17.28 -3.13
N GLY A 102 9.45 17.42 -4.40
CA GLY A 102 9.57 18.69 -5.09
C GLY A 102 8.58 18.79 -6.25
N GLY A 103 7.47 19.49 -6.05
CA GLY A 103 6.64 19.97 -7.16
C GLY A 103 5.26 19.31 -7.28
N GLY A 104 4.25 20.18 -7.31
CA GLY A 104 2.85 19.85 -7.55
C GLY A 104 1.89 20.53 -6.59
N GLY A 105 2.05 21.84 -6.36
CA GLY A 105 0.96 22.64 -5.81
C GLY A 105 -0.29 22.43 -6.67
N ALA A 106 -1.43 22.16 -6.04
CA ALA A 106 -2.72 22.18 -6.71
C ALA A 106 -3.01 23.63 -7.15
N GLY A 107 -2.50 24.00 -8.31
CA GLY A 107 -2.72 25.30 -8.95
C GLY A 107 -3.48 25.11 -10.24
N GLY A 108 -4.80 24.91 -10.14
CA GLY A 108 -5.70 25.20 -11.25
C GLY A 108 -5.89 26.71 -11.30
N GLY A 109 -5.14 27.39 -12.17
CA GLY A 109 -5.24 28.83 -12.40
C GLY A 109 -5.11 29.10 -13.88
N ASP A 110 -6.22 29.52 -14.49
CA ASP A 110 -6.28 29.95 -15.88
C ASP A 110 -5.52 31.28 -16.02
N GLY A 111 -4.26 31.20 -16.45
CA GLY A 111 -3.39 32.36 -16.62
C GLY A 111 -3.44 32.92 -18.04
N GLY A 112 -4.16 34.03 -18.22
CA GLY A 112 -4.03 34.91 -19.37
C GLY A 112 -2.66 35.59 -19.41
N GLY A 113 -2.06 35.65 -20.60
CA GLY A 113 -0.70 36.17 -20.80
C GLY A 113 -0.59 37.70 -20.79
N GLY A 114 0.64 38.18 -20.58
CA GLY A 114 1.03 39.57 -20.82
C GLY A 114 2.46 39.89 -20.40
N GLY A 115 3.34 40.10 -21.38
CA GLY A 115 4.31 41.22 -21.40
C GLY A 115 5.68 41.08 -20.71
N GLY A 116 6.72 40.91 -21.54
CA GLY A 116 7.88 41.80 -21.71
C GLY A 116 8.76 42.22 -20.53
N GLY A 117 10.08 42.00 -20.65
CA GLY A 117 11.11 42.68 -19.85
C GLY A 117 12.50 42.11 -20.06
N ASP A 118 13.33 42.83 -20.82
CA ASP A 118 14.76 42.58 -20.98
C ASP A 118 15.54 43.21 -19.80
N GLY A 119 16.46 42.46 -19.19
CA GLY A 119 17.32 42.99 -18.12
C GLY A 119 18.44 42.03 -17.75
N GLY A 120 19.66 42.36 -18.17
CA GLY A 120 20.89 41.64 -17.79
C GLY A 120 21.38 42.00 -16.39
N GLY A 121 22.18 41.11 -15.80
CA GLY A 121 22.89 41.33 -14.55
C GLY A 121 23.77 40.13 -14.19
N GLU A 122 25.08 40.33 -14.19
CA GLU A 122 26.11 39.33 -13.89
C GLU A 122 26.25 39.06 -12.38
N GLY A 123 26.43 37.77 -12.07
CA GLY A 123 27.23 37.14 -11.02
C GLY A 123 27.41 37.75 -9.62
N THR A 124 27.05 36.98 -8.59
CA THR A 124 27.96 36.68 -7.46
C THR A 124 27.75 35.25 -6.98
N GLY A 125 28.85 34.54 -6.72
CA GLY A 125 28.85 33.14 -6.30
C GLY A 125 28.73 32.93 -4.79
N SER A 126 28.68 31.63 -4.45
CA SER A 126 28.76 31.03 -3.12
C SER A 126 27.44 30.87 -2.37
N HIS A 127 26.88 29.65 -2.43
CA HIS A 127 27.13 28.69 -1.35
C HIS A 127 26.85 27.27 -1.85
N ASP A 128 27.80 26.39 -1.58
CA ASP A 128 27.68 24.95 -1.62
C ASP A 128 26.38 24.49 -0.94
N LYS A 129 25.46 23.98 -1.76
CA LYS A 129 24.63 22.85 -1.36
C LYS A 129 24.88 21.80 -2.41
N SER A 130 25.84 20.92 -2.16
CA SER A 130 25.72 19.50 -2.45
C SER A 130 24.29 19.06 -2.10
N GLY A 131 23.39 19.26 -3.05
CA GLY A 131 22.00 18.87 -2.96
C GLY A 131 22.00 17.37 -2.95
N GLY A 132 22.07 16.78 -1.75
CA GLY A 132 21.69 15.40 -1.55
C GLY A 132 20.34 15.25 -2.23
N MET A 133 20.32 14.51 -3.34
CA MET A 133 19.12 14.19 -4.09
C MET A 133 18.04 13.90 -3.06
N ALA A 134 17.02 14.75 -2.98
CA ALA A 134 15.94 14.57 -2.03
C ALA A 134 15.40 13.16 -2.27
N SER A 135 15.68 12.24 -1.33
CA SER A 135 15.39 10.83 -1.56
C SER A 135 13.88 10.69 -1.71
N ALA A 136 13.45 10.11 -2.82
CA ALA A 136 12.05 9.78 -3.06
C ALA A 136 11.45 9.11 -1.81
N LEU A 137 10.32 9.62 -1.32
CA LEU A 137 9.64 9.08 -0.14
C LEU A 137 9.23 7.63 -0.42
N PRO A 138 9.75 6.62 0.29
CA PRO A 138 9.30 5.25 0.10
C PRO A 138 7.84 5.11 0.55
N ILE A 139 7.00 4.54 -0.31
CA ILE A 139 5.61 4.22 0.03
C ILE A 139 5.46 2.72 0.27
N TRP A 140 4.90 2.37 1.42
CA TRP A 140 4.34 1.04 1.68
C TRP A 140 2.83 1.12 1.45
N LEU A 141 2.33 0.39 0.44
CA LEU A 141 0.89 0.25 0.18
C LEU A 141 0.33 -1.00 0.87
N GLU A 142 -0.61 -0.81 1.79
CA GLU A 142 -1.36 -1.89 2.41
C GLU A 142 -2.70 -2.09 1.67
N PRO A 143 -2.95 -3.25 1.02
CA PRO A 143 -4.11 -3.39 0.13
C PRO A 143 -5.48 -3.55 0.82
N VAL A 144 -5.52 -3.89 2.11
CA VAL A 144 -6.70 -3.98 2.99
C VAL A 144 -7.72 -5.08 2.64
N SER A 145 -8.16 -5.14 1.38
CA SER A 145 -9.07 -6.17 0.90
C SER A 145 -8.98 -6.30 -0.62
N VAL A 146 -9.37 -7.45 -1.15
CA VAL A 146 -9.37 -7.76 -2.60
C VAL A 146 -9.98 -6.63 -3.46
N PRO A 147 -11.18 -6.08 -3.17
CA PRO A 147 -11.73 -4.99 -3.97
C PRO A 147 -10.91 -3.69 -3.91
N LYS A 148 -10.36 -3.36 -2.73
CA LYS A 148 -9.59 -2.11 -2.52
C LYS A 148 -8.21 -2.22 -3.15
N ALA A 149 -7.56 -3.36 -3.01
CA ALA A 149 -6.31 -3.71 -3.70
C ALA A 149 -6.44 -3.51 -5.22
N ARG A 150 -7.50 -4.08 -5.80
CA ARG A 150 -7.81 -3.91 -7.22
C ARG A 150 -8.06 -2.44 -7.58
N ALA A 151 -8.87 -1.74 -6.79
CA ALA A 151 -9.20 -0.33 -7.01
C ALA A 151 -7.97 0.57 -6.94
N ALA A 152 -7.01 0.28 -6.05
CA ALA A 152 -5.74 1.00 -5.97
C ALA A 152 -4.92 0.85 -7.26
N CYS A 153 -4.81 -0.36 -7.81
CA CYS A 153 -4.14 -0.58 -9.10
C CYS A 153 -4.83 0.17 -10.25
N VAL A 154 -6.17 0.19 -10.27
CA VAL A 154 -6.96 0.95 -11.25
C VAL A 154 -6.74 2.46 -11.10
N ALA A 155 -6.78 2.97 -9.87
CA ALA A 155 -6.52 4.38 -9.59
C ALA A 155 -5.13 4.81 -10.08
N LEU A 156 -4.13 3.94 -9.97
CA LEU A 156 -2.77 4.19 -10.43
C LEU A 156 -2.56 3.87 -11.93
N GLY A 157 -3.62 3.48 -12.66
CA GLY A 157 -3.53 3.15 -14.09
C GLY A 157 -2.60 1.98 -14.39
N GLY A 158 -2.44 1.05 -13.45
CA GLY A 158 -1.51 -0.07 -13.55
C GLY A 158 -0.03 0.34 -13.55
N ARG A 159 0.32 1.59 -13.25
CA ARG A 159 1.70 2.07 -13.04
C ARG A 159 1.95 2.19 -11.54
N LEU A 160 2.71 1.24 -11.00
CA LEU A 160 2.98 1.13 -9.57
C LEU A 160 4.40 1.58 -9.20
N ASP A 161 5.07 2.34 -10.07
CA ASP A 161 6.41 2.90 -9.89
C ASP A 161 6.51 3.95 -8.77
N GLY A 162 5.36 4.40 -8.24
CA GLY A 162 5.30 5.21 -7.01
C GLY A 162 5.24 4.38 -5.72
N VAL A 163 5.01 3.07 -5.80
CA VAL A 163 4.91 2.17 -4.65
C VAL A 163 6.24 1.46 -4.42
N THR A 164 6.80 1.57 -3.22
CA THR A 164 8.06 0.89 -2.88
C THR A 164 7.81 -0.52 -2.37
N VAL A 165 6.92 -0.68 -1.39
CA VAL A 165 6.54 -1.98 -0.83
C VAL A 165 5.04 -2.13 -0.93
N THR A 166 4.55 -3.35 -1.15
CA THR A 166 3.15 -3.70 -0.93
C THR A 166 3.07 -5.03 -0.20
N SER A 167 2.08 -5.18 0.70
CA SER A 167 1.91 -6.38 1.54
C SER A 167 0.57 -7.11 1.33
N PRO A 168 0.22 -7.48 0.08
CA PRO A 168 -1.02 -8.18 -0.18
C PRO A 168 -1.04 -9.57 0.47
N ASN A 169 -2.22 -10.06 0.82
CA ASN A 169 -2.43 -11.51 0.94
C ASN A 169 -2.48 -12.19 -0.45
N GLU A 170 -2.68 -13.51 -0.47
CA GLU A 170 -2.81 -14.29 -1.70
C GLU A 170 -3.87 -13.75 -2.67
N ASP A 171 -5.09 -13.55 -2.19
CA ASP A 171 -6.20 -13.13 -3.05
C ASP A 171 -6.01 -11.69 -3.56
N GLU A 172 -5.45 -10.83 -2.72
CA GLU A 172 -5.14 -9.44 -3.06
C GLU A 172 -4.07 -9.37 -4.14
N VAL A 173 -2.97 -10.14 -4.05
CA VAL A 173 -1.91 -10.07 -5.05
C VAL A 173 -2.41 -10.56 -6.41
N LEU A 174 -3.28 -11.58 -6.42
CA LEU A 174 -3.93 -12.07 -7.64
C LEU A 174 -4.83 -10.99 -8.25
N ALA A 175 -5.66 -10.33 -7.44
CA ALA A 175 -6.55 -9.26 -7.90
C ALA A 175 -5.81 -8.02 -8.40
N MET A 176 -4.73 -7.62 -7.71
CA MET A 176 -3.85 -6.54 -8.15
C MET A 176 -3.20 -6.88 -9.50
N ALA A 177 -2.65 -8.09 -9.64
CA ALA A 177 -2.02 -8.53 -10.89
C ALA A 177 -3.02 -8.61 -12.05
N ALA A 178 -4.25 -9.06 -11.80
CA ALA A 178 -5.32 -9.05 -12.80
C ALA A 178 -5.62 -7.63 -13.28
N ALA A 179 -5.83 -6.67 -12.37
CA ALA A 179 -6.06 -5.27 -12.73
C ALA A 179 -4.90 -4.66 -13.51
N VAL A 180 -3.66 -4.95 -13.11
CA VAL A 180 -2.47 -4.49 -13.85
C VAL A 180 -2.46 -5.05 -15.27
N ARG A 181 -2.74 -6.35 -15.48
CA ARG A 181 -2.74 -6.97 -16.81
C ARG A 181 -3.85 -6.42 -17.71
N GLU A 182 -5.02 -6.13 -17.15
CA GLU A 182 -6.12 -5.48 -17.87
C GLU A 182 -5.73 -4.08 -18.36
N LEU A 183 -5.02 -3.30 -17.52
CA LEU A 183 -4.64 -1.92 -17.83
C LEU A 183 -3.34 -1.82 -18.65
N ARG A 184 -2.47 -2.82 -18.54
CA ARG A 184 -1.14 -2.90 -19.15
C ARG A 184 -0.93 -4.28 -19.81
N PRO A 185 -1.67 -4.61 -20.89
CA PRO A 185 -1.58 -5.93 -21.54
C PRO A 185 -0.17 -6.30 -22.01
N GLU A 186 0.67 -5.31 -22.32
CA GLU A 186 2.06 -5.51 -22.71
C GLU A 186 2.92 -6.16 -21.62
N LEU A 187 2.51 -6.08 -20.35
CA LEU A 187 3.21 -6.72 -19.24
C LEU A 187 2.84 -8.21 -19.06
N ALA A 188 1.83 -8.70 -19.80
CA ALA A 188 1.36 -10.09 -19.71
C ALA A 188 2.20 -11.06 -20.58
N HIS A 189 2.92 -10.57 -21.58
CA HIS A 189 3.64 -11.39 -22.55
C HIS A 189 5.13 -11.45 -22.23
N GLU A 190 5.49 -12.32 -21.28
CA GLU A 190 6.85 -12.83 -21.11
C GLU A 190 6.79 -14.00 -20.10
N GLN A 191 6.50 -15.19 -20.62
CA GLN A 191 6.83 -16.44 -19.94
C GLN A 191 7.57 -17.34 -20.94
N GLN A 192 8.64 -17.96 -20.44
CA GLN A 192 9.51 -18.99 -21.05
C GLN A 192 10.69 -18.51 -21.90
N SER A 193 11.80 -18.23 -21.23
CA SER A 193 13.08 -18.86 -21.58
C SER A 193 13.90 -19.17 -20.31
N ASP A 194 14.34 -20.43 -20.23
CA ASP A 194 15.36 -21.03 -19.37
C ASP A 194 15.24 -20.99 -17.84
N VAL A 195 14.72 -22.09 -17.29
CA VAL A 195 15.46 -22.84 -16.26
C VAL A 195 15.59 -24.28 -16.75
N ALA A 196 16.80 -24.60 -17.21
CA ALA A 196 17.23 -25.96 -17.47
C ALA A 196 17.19 -26.79 -16.17
N SER A 197 16.66 -28.02 -16.28
CA SER A 197 16.83 -29.07 -15.28
C SER A 197 18.30 -29.31 -14.93
N PRO A 198 18.57 -29.84 -13.74
CA PRO A 198 19.15 -31.18 -13.75
C PRO A 198 18.40 -32.11 -12.79
N GLY A 199 18.08 -33.30 -13.29
CA GLY A 199 17.72 -34.42 -12.44
C GLY A 199 18.98 -35.13 -11.95
N THR A 200 18.89 -35.75 -10.77
CA THR A 200 19.23 -37.16 -10.56
C THR A 200 18.77 -37.60 -9.17
N THR A 201 17.91 -38.60 -9.16
CA THR A 201 17.58 -39.44 -8.01
C THR A 201 18.83 -40.20 -7.57
N THR A 202 19.12 -40.26 -6.27
CA THR A 202 19.92 -41.34 -5.69
C THR A 202 19.30 -41.73 -4.37
N THR A 203 18.80 -42.96 -4.35
CA THR A 203 18.24 -43.71 -3.23
C THR A 203 19.35 -44.11 -2.27
N GLY A 204 19.16 -43.90 -0.97
CA GLY A 204 20.01 -44.44 0.10
C GLY A 204 19.12 -44.81 1.29
N THR A 205 19.16 -46.08 1.67
CA THR A 205 18.31 -46.74 2.68
C THR A 205 18.89 -46.65 4.10
N ALA A 206 17.96 -46.76 5.06
CA ALA A 206 18.10 -47.16 6.48
C ALA A 206 18.62 -46.09 7.46
N GLU A 207 17.79 -45.68 8.42
CA GLU A 207 17.62 -46.35 9.72
C GLU A 207 16.40 -45.73 10.45
N GLU A 208 15.47 -46.59 10.89
CA GLU A 208 14.43 -46.26 11.86
C GLU A 208 15.08 -46.13 13.23
N GLU A 209 14.75 -45.07 13.98
CA GLU A 209 14.28 -45.21 15.36
C GLU A 209 13.92 -43.85 15.97
N GLY A 210 12.72 -43.78 16.54
CA GLY A 210 12.38 -42.85 17.61
C GLY A 210 11.86 -41.48 17.18
N SER A 211 10.53 -41.33 17.17
CA SER A 211 9.83 -40.21 17.85
C SER A 211 8.37 -40.13 17.38
N GLU A 212 7.48 -40.89 18.02
CA GLU A 212 6.02 -40.73 17.91
C GLU A 212 5.53 -39.44 18.62
N ARG A 213 6.29 -38.34 18.56
CA ARG A 213 5.90 -37.02 19.12
C ARG A 213 6.22 -35.84 18.19
N GLN A 214 6.33 -36.08 16.88
CA GLN A 214 6.57 -35.02 15.89
C GLN A 214 5.48 -34.90 14.81
N SER A 215 4.42 -35.71 14.83
CA SER A 215 3.50 -35.80 13.69
C SER A 215 2.29 -34.84 13.70
N GLU A 216 2.17 -33.91 14.65
CA GLU A 216 1.02 -32.98 14.69
C GLU A 216 1.38 -31.49 14.51
N ALA A 217 2.67 -31.11 14.56
CA ALA A 217 3.10 -29.71 14.45
C ALA A 217 3.60 -29.31 13.05
N GLU A 218 4.02 -30.27 12.21
CA GLU A 218 4.64 -29.99 10.90
C GLU A 218 3.68 -30.13 9.70
N ALA A 219 2.43 -30.52 9.94
CA ALA A 219 1.45 -30.79 8.88
C ALA A 219 0.68 -29.55 8.36
N GLN A 220 0.93 -28.35 8.91
CA GLN A 220 0.04 -27.20 8.69
C GLN A 220 0.74 -25.94 8.13
N ASP A 221 1.84 -26.03 7.37
CA ASP A 221 2.53 -24.79 6.93
C ASP A 221 3.19 -24.80 5.54
N SER A 222 2.83 -25.76 4.68
CA SER A 222 3.25 -25.70 3.27
C SER A 222 2.13 -25.16 2.39
N TRP A 223 2.43 -24.12 1.62
CA TRP A 223 1.58 -23.68 0.52
C TRP A 223 1.55 -24.75 -0.58
N GLU A 224 0.41 -24.95 -1.23
CA GLU A 224 0.38 -25.79 -2.42
C GLU A 224 1.32 -25.23 -3.51
N ALA A 225 2.01 -26.10 -4.24
CA ALA A 225 2.94 -25.68 -5.29
C ALA A 225 2.26 -24.85 -6.40
N SER A 226 0.98 -25.13 -6.69
CA SER A 226 0.08 -24.34 -7.55
C SER A 226 -0.05 -22.90 -7.07
N THR A 227 -0.42 -22.73 -5.79
CA THR A 227 -0.61 -21.46 -5.10
C THR A 227 0.68 -20.63 -5.09
N VAL A 228 1.82 -21.25 -4.75
CA VAL A 228 3.13 -20.57 -4.80
C VAL A 228 3.46 -20.08 -6.21
N ARG A 229 3.20 -20.88 -7.26
CA ARG A 229 3.43 -20.47 -8.65
C ARG A 229 2.53 -19.29 -9.05
N ALA A 230 1.25 -19.34 -8.70
CA ALA A 230 0.29 -18.28 -9.02
C ALA A 230 0.68 -16.97 -8.34
N VAL A 231 0.98 -17.00 -7.05
CA VAL A 231 1.41 -15.83 -6.27
C VAL A 231 2.74 -15.27 -6.77
N ARG A 232 3.74 -16.11 -7.07
CA ARG A 232 5.00 -15.64 -7.67
C ARG A 232 4.78 -14.95 -9.01
N ALA A 233 3.94 -15.51 -9.87
CA ALA A 233 3.63 -14.90 -11.17
C ALA A 233 2.87 -13.57 -11.01
N ALA A 234 1.96 -13.48 -10.04
CA ALA A 234 1.24 -12.25 -9.72
C ALA A 234 2.17 -11.16 -9.16
N ALA A 235 3.02 -11.51 -8.18
CA ALA A 235 4.03 -10.61 -7.63
C ALA A 235 5.00 -10.10 -8.72
N ALA A 236 5.44 -10.99 -9.62
CA ALA A 236 6.28 -10.59 -10.76
C ALA A 236 5.58 -9.57 -11.68
N THR A 237 4.27 -9.70 -11.90
CA THR A 237 3.49 -8.68 -12.63
C THR A 237 3.52 -7.33 -11.92
N LEU A 238 3.41 -7.29 -10.59
CA LEU A 238 3.47 -6.02 -9.83
C LEU A 238 4.87 -5.40 -9.88
N VAL A 239 5.93 -6.21 -9.83
CA VAL A 239 7.32 -5.75 -10.00
C VAL A 239 7.52 -5.16 -11.40
N LYS A 240 7.04 -5.83 -12.45
CA LYS A 240 7.06 -5.29 -13.83
C LYS A 240 6.26 -3.99 -13.96
N ALA A 241 5.22 -3.81 -13.15
CA ALA A 241 4.44 -2.57 -13.08
C ALA A 241 5.12 -1.44 -12.30
N GLY A 242 6.22 -1.72 -11.60
CA GLY A 242 7.08 -0.72 -10.95
C GLY A 242 7.23 -0.87 -9.43
N VAL A 243 6.54 -1.82 -8.78
CA VAL A 243 6.72 -2.04 -7.34
C VAL A 243 8.12 -2.58 -7.06
N ARG A 244 8.83 -2.05 -6.07
CA ARG A 244 10.19 -2.54 -5.72
C ARG A 244 10.17 -3.86 -4.94
N HIS A 245 9.28 -3.98 -3.97
CA HIS A 245 9.16 -5.17 -3.12
C HIS A 245 7.69 -5.58 -2.93
N VAL A 246 7.41 -6.86 -3.07
CA VAL A 246 6.08 -7.45 -2.83
C VAL A 246 6.22 -8.48 -1.71
N LEU A 247 5.60 -8.24 -0.57
CA LEU A 247 5.60 -9.11 0.60
C LEU A 247 4.26 -9.82 0.68
N VAL A 248 4.15 -11.04 0.15
CA VAL A 248 2.86 -11.73 0.12
C VAL A 248 2.63 -12.47 1.44
N THR A 249 1.49 -12.20 2.07
CA THR A 249 1.06 -12.89 3.30
C THR A 249 0.06 -13.99 2.97
N ARG A 250 -0.08 -14.97 3.86
CA ARG A 250 -1.17 -15.95 3.79
C ARG A 250 -2.39 -15.34 4.49
N GLY A 251 -3.56 -15.40 3.87
CA GLY A 251 -4.81 -15.10 4.57
C GLY A 251 -5.00 -16.07 5.74
N ALA A 252 -5.62 -15.61 6.83
CA ALA A 252 -6.07 -16.54 7.87
C ALA A 252 -7.12 -17.47 7.26
N ALA A 253 -6.87 -18.78 7.35
CA ALA A 253 -7.83 -19.81 6.96
C ALA A 253 -9.01 -19.88 7.93
#